data_AF-A0A534P1V1-F1
#
_entry.id   AF-A0A534P1V1-F1
#
_cell.length_a   1.000
_cell.length_b   1.000
_cell.length_c   1.000
_cell.angle_alpha   90.00
_cell.angle_beta   90.00
_cell.angle_gamma   90.00
#
_symmetry.space_group_name_H-M   'P 1'
#
loop_
_entity.id
_entity.type
_entity.pdbx_description
1 polymer ?
#
loop_
_entity_poly.entity_id
_entity_poly.type
_entity_poly.pdbx_seq_one_letter_code
_entity_poly.pdbx_strand_id
1 'polypeptide(L)'
;MRWFFQGFTKCLHGGRIRALLPRAMGKKEKQKAAAAAAAPAPVEEIPISAAPLPLLKLEARALGEFFELCFADKRLLELCGELRLYSPGYRLEAMPPDQVARMLADEVRAAKDAQQLIDKAIRDALRNPVLEGKPLTADHYRDLLEVFTGDPLQHLARLAWRALIDDDEKLREYALAAIDLGVEALDAPARTQKPRKPQLSSDVQELRKKTEEALKDADRSAKERDSMRDQLAQARSEISAREKTLADVRDELGQVRGELTRASAELARLTAAGEGRALSEARRLSDENRSLSEKLRAAAEERDELRDELKSAQRPAPAAPQPVAVEEDLPSAEEAATFLIPIFTREFYDSIQSWDRRM
;
A
#
# COMPACT_ATOMS: atom_id res chain seq x y z
N MET A 1 43.12 -2.75 -24.09
CA MET A 1 41.72 -2.80 -23.59
C MET A 1 41.44 -1.53 -22.79
N ARG A 2 40.37 -0.81 -23.16
CA ARG A 2 39.70 0.33 -22.46
C ARG A 2 40.50 1.63 -22.21
N TRP A 3 40.35 2.51 -23.21
CA TRP A 3 40.16 3.97 -23.17
C TRP A 3 39.00 4.37 -22.23
N PHE A 4 38.76 5.60 -21.71
CA PHE A 4 39.47 6.87 -21.48
C PHE A 4 38.52 7.70 -20.57
N PHE A 5 39.09 8.49 -19.66
CA PHE A 5 38.64 9.80 -19.13
C PHE A 5 37.31 10.03 -18.38
N GLN A 6 37.48 10.52 -17.15
CA GLN A 6 36.58 11.40 -16.41
C GLN A 6 36.71 12.87 -16.86
N GLY A 7 35.57 13.57 -16.84
CA GLY A 7 35.46 14.93 -16.33
C GLY A 7 35.46 16.07 -17.36
N PHE A 8 34.42 16.91 -17.33
CA PHE A 8 34.54 18.38 -17.35
C PHE A 8 33.18 19.06 -17.00
N THR A 9 33.14 19.59 -15.77
CA THR A 9 32.59 20.90 -15.30
C THR A 9 31.37 21.62 -15.93
N LYS A 10 30.50 22.06 -14.98
CA LYS A 10 30.06 23.45 -14.67
C LYS A 10 28.86 24.10 -15.37
N CYS A 11 28.21 24.94 -14.54
CA CYS A 11 27.36 26.11 -14.80
C CYS A 11 25.86 25.85 -15.03
N LEU A 12 24.89 26.57 -14.46
CA LEU A 12 24.86 27.80 -13.65
C LEU A 12 23.48 27.90 -12.95
N HIS A 13 23.45 28.74 -11.90
CA HIS A 13 22.30 29.30 -11.18
C HIS A 13 21.23 29.86 -12.14
N GLY A 14 19.97 30.14 -11.78
CA GLY A 14 19.27 30.29 -10.52
C GLY A 14 17.90 30.92 -10.83
N GLY A 15 16.90 30.71 -9.97
CA GLY A 15 15.55 31.23 -10.19
C GLY A 15 14.59 30.80 -9.10
N ARG A 16 14.74 31.45 -7.95
CA ARG A 16 14.02 31.22 -6.69
C ARG A 16 12.73 32.05 -6.69
N ILE A 17 11.71 31.54 -5.98
CA ILE A 17 10.75 32.29 -5.13
C ILE A 17 9.41 32.73 -5.75
N ARG A 18 8.35 32.12 -5.19
CA ARG A 18 7.08 32.67 -4.67
C ARG A 18 6.50 33.93 -5.33
N ALA A 19 5.24 33.82 -5.74
CA ALA A 19 4.20 34.82 -5.47
C ALA A 19 2.91 34.04 -5.16
N LEU A 20 2.57 33.81 -3.89
CA LEU A 20 1.76 34.68 -3.02
C LEU A 20 0.27 34.69 -3.42
N LEU A 21 -0.49 33.85 -2.73
CA LEU A 21 -1.90 34.10 -2.40
C LEU A 21 -2.05 35.50 -1.77
N PRO A 22 -3.17 36.17 -2.04
CA PRO A 22 -4.00 36.63 -0.93
C PRO A 22 -5.44 36.13 -1.00
N ARG A 23 -6.01 36.14 0.20
CA ARG A 23 -7.24 35.51 0.68
C ARG A 23 -8.37 36.56 0.72
N ALA A 24 -9.60 36.08 0.53
CA ALA A 24 -10.87 36.58 1.08
C ALA A 24 -11.47 37.92 0.58
N MET A 25 -12.70 37.86 0.06
CA MET A 25 -13.93 38.27 0.78
C MET A 25 -15.21 38.14 -0.10
N GLY A 26 -16.14 37.28 0.34
CA GLY A 26 -17.60 37.32 0.08
C GLY A 26 -18.12 36.76 -1.27
N LYS A 27 -19.15 35.91 -1.36
CA LYS A 27 -20.17 35.41 -0.42
C LYS A 27 -20.87 34.17 -1.04
N LYS A 28 -21.22 33.22 -0.17
CA LYS A 28 -22.37 32.26 -0.19
C LYS A 28 -22.45 31.24 -1.35
N GLU A 29 -22.05 30.00 -1.09
CA GLU A 29 -22.90 28.88 -0.57
C GLU A 29 -23.69 28.13 -1.65
N LYS A 30 -23.17 26.96 -2.02
CA LYS A 30 -23.97 25.71 -2.01
C LYS A 30 -23.03 24.51 -1.96
N GLN A 31 -22.91 23.90 -0.77
CA GLN A 31 -22.38 22.55 -0.64
C GLN A 31 -23.31 21.59 -1.38
N LYS A 32 -22.77 20.85 -2.34
CA LYS A 32 -23.34 19.59 -2.81
C LYS A 32 -22.23 18.55 -2.80
N ALA A 33 -22.52 17.43 -2.15
CA ALA A 33 -21.62 16.37 -1.75
C ALA A 33 -20.65 15.94 -2.87
N ALA A 34 -19.37 15.86 -2.50
CA ALA A 34 -18.33 15.23 -3.32
C ALA A 34 -18.53 13.72 -3.31
N ALA A 35 -19.28 13.22 -4.30
CA ALA A 35 -19.00 11.90 -4.83
C ALA A 35 -17.73 12.05 -5.68
N ALA A 36 -16.63 11.47 -5.22
CA ALA A 36 -15.41 11.34 -6.01
C ALA A 36 -15.71 10.42 -7.21
N ALA A 37 -16.27 11.00 -8.27
CA ALA A 37 -16.24 10.41 -9.58
C ALA A 37 -14.77 10.36 -10.00
N ALA A 38 -14.24 9.15 -10.14
CA ALA A 38 -12.97 8.93 -10.83
C ALA A 38 -13.01 9.73 -12.14
N ALA A 39 -12.01 10.59 -12.34
CA ALA A 39 -11.84 11.29 -13.60
C ALA A 39 -11.87 10.24 -14.74
N PRO A 40 -12.70 10.42 -15.78
CA PRO A 40 -12.59 9.56 -16.96
C PRO A 40 -11.16 9.69 -17.47
N ALA A 41 -10.50 8.55 -17.69
CA ALA A 41 -9.18 8.51 -18.29
C ALA A 41 -9.18 9.37 -19.58
N PRO A 42 -8.11 10.13 -19.86
CA PRO A 42 -8.02 10.85 -21.12
C PRO A 42 -8.18 9.84 -22.24
N VAL A 43 -9.21 10.02 -23.06
CA VAL A 43 -9.40 9.24 -24.29
C VAL A 43 -8.19 9.59 -25.15
N GLU A 44 -7.27 8.63 -25.34
CA GLU A 44 -6.19 8.78 -26.31
C GLU A 44 -6.84 9.00 -27.67
N GLU A 45 -6.85 10.24 -28.15
CA GLU A 45 -7.34 10.56 -29.49
C GLU A 45 -6.45 9.85 -30.50
N ILE A 46 -7.04 8.95 -31.29
CA ILE A 46 -6.30 8.22 -32.33
C ILE A 46 -5.69 9.24 -33.30
N PRO A 47 -4.36 9.24 -33.49
CA PRO A 47 -3.71 10.20 -34.38
C PRO A 47 -4.17 10.02 -35.83
N ILE A 48 -4.28 11.12 -36.56
CA ILE A 48 -4.65 11.10 -37.99
C ILE A 48 -3.51 10.45 -38.79
N SER A 49 -3.83 9.41 -39.53
CA SER A 49 -2.88 8.66 -40.36
C SER A 49 -2.40 9.48 -41.57
N ALA A 50 -1.11 9.31 -41.90
CA ALA A 50 -0.50 9.83 -43.12
C ALA A 50 -0.58 8.85 -44.31
N ALA A 51 -1.25 7.71 -44.17
CA ALA A 51 -1.36 6.70 -45.21
C ALA A 51 -2.05 7.24 -46.48
N PRO A 52 -1.65 6.78 -47.68
CA PRO A 52 -2.31 7.20 -48.91
C PRO A 52 -3.77 6.73 -48.92
N LEU A 53 -4.66 7.53 -49.49
CA LEU A 53 -6.07 7.21 -49.66
C LEU A 53 -6.40 7.24 -51.17
N PRO A 54 -6.16 6.13 -51.89
CA PRO A 54 -6.26 6.11 -53.34
C PRO A 54 -7.72 5.94 -53.81
N LEU A 55 -8.57 6.93 -53.54
CA LEU A 55 -10.02 6.93 -53.84
C LEU A 55 -10.33 6.62 -55.31
N LEU A 56 -9.49 7.09 -56.23
CA LEU A 56 -9.69 6.91 -57.67
C LEU A 56 -9.44 5.47 -58.16
N LYS A 57 -8.92 4.58 -57.30
CA LYS A 57 -8.85 3.13 -57.58
C LYS A 57 -10.25 2.48 -57.58
N LEU A 58 -11.26 3.12 -56.96
CA LEU A 58 -12.65 2.68 -56.98
C LEU A 58 -13.41 3.30 -58.14
N GLU A 59 -14.36 2.56 -58.71
CA GLU A 59 -15.33 3.12 -59.66
C GLU A 59 -16.31 4.07 -58.96
N ALA A 60 -16.98 4.95 -59.72
CA ALA A 60 -17.88 5.97 -59.15
C ALA A 60 -18.97 5.37 -58.23
N ARG A 61 -19.50 4.20 -58.60
CA ARG A 61 -20.48 3.48 -57.80
C ARG A 61 -19.89 3.03 -56.45
N ALA A 62 -18.82 2.24 -56.49
CA ALA A 62 -18.15 1.73 -55.28
C ALA A 62 -17.60 2.87 -54.40
N LEU A 63 -17.20 3.99 -55.01
CA LEU A 63 -16.77 5.18 -54.27
C LEU A 63 -17.93 5.87 -53.54
N GLY A 64 -19.12 5.92 -54.16
CA GLY A 64 -20.34 6.41 -53.50
C GLY A 64 -20.73 5.52 -52.33
N GLU A 65 -20.79 4.22 -52.56
CA GLU A 65 -21.07 3.21 -51.52
C GLU A 65 -20.04 3.30 -50.37
N PHE A 66 -18.76 3.49 -50.68
CA PHE A 66 -17.73 3.73 -49.68
C PHE A 66 -17.98 5.00 -48.83
N PHE A 67 -18.49 6.07 -49.43
CA PHE A 67 -18.82 7.30 -48.69
C PHE A 67 -19.99 7.12 -47.73
N GLU A 68 -20.98 6.27 -48.06
CA GLU A 68 -22.06 5.91 -47.13
C GLU A 68 -21.54 5.19 -45.89
N LEU A 69 -20.48 4.40 -46.02
CA LEU A 69 -19.84 3.75 -44.87
C LEU A 69 -19.00 4.72 -44.04
N CYS A 70 -18.45 5.76 -44.67
CA CYS A 70 -17.58 6.74 -44.01
C CYS A 70 -18.37 7.81 -43.24
N PHE A 71 -19.55 8.18 -43.72
CA PHE A 71 -20.25 9.39 -43.28
C PHE A 71 -21.73 9.11 -42.98
N ALA A 72 -22.22 9.69 -41.88
CA ALA A 72 -23.66 9.76 -41.64
C ALA A 72 -24.36 10.68 -42.64
N ASP A 73 -25.66 10.46 -42.90
CA ASP A 73 -26.48 11.18 -43.89
C ASP A 73 -26.33 12.71 -43.81
N LYS A 74 -26.35 13.26 -42.58
CA LYS A 74 -26.18 14.71 -42.35
C LYS A 74 -24.84 15.22 -42.86
N ARG A 75 -23.77 14.45 -42.63
CA ARG A 75 -22.42 14.83 -43.05
C ARG A 75 -22.28 14.76 -44.57
N LEU A 76 -22.91 13.79 -45.23
CA LEU A 76 -22.96 13.74 -46.70
C LEU A 76 -23.59 15.01 -47.29
N LEU A 77 -24.70 15.47 -46.72
CA LEU A 77 -25.37 16.71 -47.14
C LEU A 77 -24.49 17.95 -46.90
N GLU A 78 -23.84 18.04 -45.75
CA GLU A 78 -22.89 19.11 -45.44
C GLU A 78 -21.74 19.17 -46.46
N LEU A 79 -21.16 18.01 -46.81
CA LEU A 79 -20.09 17.91 -47.81
C LEU A 79 -20.55 18.36 -49.20
N CYS A 80 -21.77 17.98 -49.61
CA CYS A 80 -22.36 18.50 -50.85
C CYS A 80 -22.55 20.03 -50.80
N GLY A 81 -22.94 20.58 -49.64
CA GLY A 81 -23.06 22.03 -49.43
C GLY A 81 -21.72 22.77 -49.49
N GLU A 82 -20.68 22.21 -48.87
CA GLU A 82 -19.30 22.73 -48.92
C GLU A 82 -18.78 22.80 -50.36
N LEU A 83 -19.08 21.78 -51.18
CA LEU A 83 -18.73 21.71 -52.60
C LEU A 83 -19.72 22.43 -53.53
N ARG A 84 -20.78 23.03 -52.98
CA ARG A 84 -21.84 23.73 -53.72
C ARG A 84 -22.50 22.85 -54.79
N LEU A 85 -22.64 21.56 -54.52
CA LEU A 85 -23.32 20.63 -55.41
C LEU A 85 -24.83 20.84 -55.32
N TYR A 86 -25.50 20.79 -56.47
CA TYR A 86 -26.95 20.88 -56.56
C TYR A 86 -27.46 19.98 -57.68
N SER A 87 -28.58 19.31 -57.43
CA SER A 87 -29.29 18.53 -58.45
C SER A 87 -30.46 19.36 -58.99
N PRO A 88 -30.51 19.66 -60.30
CA PRO A 88 -31.63 20.42 -60.88
C PRO A 88 -32.98 19.76 -60.58
N GLY A 89 -33.88 20.48 -59.93
CA GLY A 89 -35.25 20.02 -59.65
C GLY A 89 -35.42 19.17 -58.39
N TYR A 90 -34.35 18.86 -57.66
CA TYR A 90 -34.41 18.08 -56.42
C TYR A 90 -33.76 18.82 -55.25
N ARG A 91 -34.34 18.66 -54.06
CA ARG A 91 -33.70 19.06 -52.80
C ARG A 91 -32.81 17.92 -52.34
N LEU A 92 -31.55 18.20 -52.01
CA LEU A 92 -30.60 17.17 -51.58
C LEU A 92 -31.10 16.43 -50.34
N GLU A 93 -31.79 17.14 -49.44
CA GLU A 93 -32.35 16.58 -48.21
C GLU A 93 -33.51 15.60 -48.45
N ALA A 94 -34.10 15.63 -49.65
CA ALA A 94 -35.16 14.70 -50.06
C ALA A 94 -34.63 13.54 -50.91
N MET A 95 -33.33 13.53 -51.24
CA MET A 95 -32.72 12.45 -52.00
C MET A 95 -32.30 11.30 -51.06
N PRO A 96 -32.43 10.04 -51.52
CA PRO A 96 -31.83 8.90 -50.84
C PRO A 96 -30.32 9.09 -50.58
N PRO A 97 -29.78 8.65 -49.42
CA PRO A 97 -28.37 8.83 -49.08
C PRO A 97 -27.40 8.26 -50.12
N ASP A 98 -27.74 7.13 -50.75
CA ASP A 98 -26.97 6.48 -51.80
C ASP A 98 -26.80 7.36 -53.04
N GLN A 99 -27.86 8.09 -53.42
CA GLN A 99 -27.81 9.01 -54.54
C GLN A 99 -26.99 10.26 -54.22
N VAL A 100 -27.06 10.75 -52.99
CA VAL A 100 -26.24 11.88 -52.52
C VAL A 100 -24.76 11.49 -52.51
N ALA A 101 -24.44 10.31 -51.98
CA ALA A 101 -23.07 9.78 -51.92
C ALA A 101 -22.50 9.54 -53.33
N ARG A 102 -23.30 9.02 -54.26
CA ARG A 102 -22.90 8.84 -55.66
C ARG A 102 -22.64 10.16 -56.38
N MET A 103 -23.46 11.18 -56.16
CA MET A 103 -23.23 12.52 -56.71
C MET A 103 -21.90 13.10 -56.19
N LEU A 104 -21.60 12.88 -54.91
CA LEU A 104 -20.32 13.27 -54.32
C LEU A 104 -19.14 12.51 -54.94
N ALA A 105 -19.31 11.22 -55.23
CA ALA A 105 -18.30 10.38 -55.88
C ALA A 105 -18.02 10.83 -57.32
N ASP A 106 -19.05 11.20 -58.09
CA ASP A 106 -18.89 11.75 -59.43
C ASP A 106 -18.10 13.07 -59.40
N GLU A 107 -18.37 13.95 -58.43
CA GLU A 107 -17.63 15.20 -58.26
C GLU A 107 -16.17 14.96 -57.85
N VAL A 108 -15.90 14.03 -56.92
CA VAL A 108 -14.53 13.68 -56.51
C VAL A 108 -13.70 13.19 -57.69
N ARG A 109 -14.33 12.50 -58.65
CA ARG A 109 -13.65 12.05 -59.88
C ARG A 109 -13.48 13.18 -60.89
N ALA A 110 -14.35 14.17 -60.91
CA ALA A 110 -14.32 15.29 -61.85
C ALA A 110 -13.37 16.41 -61.41
N ALA A 111 -13.30 16.72 -60.12
CA ALA A 111 -12.59 17.88 -59.57
C ALA A 111 -11.57 17.51 -58.49
N LYS A 112 -10.33 17.99 -58.66
CA LYS A 112 -9.23 17.77 -57.70
C LYS A 112 -9.49 18.44 -56.34
N ASP A 113 -10.15 19.59 -56.34
CA ASP A 113 -10.45 20.32 -55.10
C ASP A 113 -11.46 19.53 -54.25
N ALA A 114 -12.45 18.89 -54.89
CA ALA A 114 -13.36 17.98 -54.24
C ALA A 114 -12.65 16.76 -53.66
N GLN A 115 -11.70 16.19 -54.40
CA GLN A 115 -10.87 15.08 -53.90
C GLN A 115 -10.12 15.46 -52.61
N GLN A 116 -9.52 16.66 -52.54
CA GLN A 116 -8.77 17.10 -51.35
C GLN A 116 -9.68 17.34 -50.14
N LEU A 117 -10.85 17.93 -50.36
CA LEU A 117 -11.83 18.15 -49.31
C LEU A 117 -12.33 16.83 -48.73
N ILE A 118 -12.64 15.87 -49.61
CA ILE A 118 -13.14 14.54 -49.21
C ILE A 118 -12.04 13.69 -48.58
N ASP A 119 -10.81 13.74 -49.07
CA ASP A 119 -9.67 13.06 -48.43
C ASP A 119 -9.52 13.52 -46.98
N LYS A 120 -9.57 14.83 -46.73
CA LYS A 120 -9.55 15.39 -45.38
C LYS A 120 -10.73 14.92 -44.53
N ALA A 121 -11.95 14.94 -45.09
CA ALA A 121 -13.15 14.51 -44.36
C ALA A 121 -13.09 13.02 -43.97
N ILE A 122 -12.59 12.15 -44.85
CA ILE A 122 -12.43 10.71 -44.57
C ILE A 122 -11.38 10.50 -43.48
N ARG A 123 -10.27 11.24 -43.51
CA ARG A 123 -9.26 11.19 -42.46
C ARG A 123 -9.80 11.66 -41.12
N ASP A 124 -10.64 12.69 -41.09
CA ASP A 124 -11.27 13.16 -39.86
C ASP A 124 -12.28 12.15 -39.30
N ALA A 125 -13.03 11.46 -40.18
CA ALA A 125 -14.03 10.46 -39.79
C ALA A 125 -13.40 9.12 -39.36
N LEU A 126 -12.52 8.55 -40.18
CA LEU A 126 -11.95 7.22 -39.97
C LEU A 126 -10.68 7.25 -39.12
N ARG A 127 -9.96 8.38 -39.05
CA ARG A 127 -8.64 8.58 -38.42
C ARG A 127 -7.50 7.80 -39.06
N ASN A 128 -7.60 6.47 -39.13
CA ASN A 128 -6.56 5.60 -39.65
C ASN A 128 -7.13 4.33 -40.33
N PRO A 129 -6.41 3.74 -41.30
CA PRO A 129 -6.79 2.44 -41.87
C PRO A 129 -6.61 1.31 -40.85
N VAL A 130 -7.33 0.19 -41.04
CA VAL A 130 -7.20 -0.99 -40.16
C VAL A 130 -5.76 -1.50 -40.16
N LEU A 131 -5.17 -1.68 -38.98
CA LEU A 131 -3.83 -2.27 -38.79
C LEU A 131 -2.75 -1.62 -39.68
N GLU A 132 -2.75 -0.28 -39.74
CA GLU A 132 -1.75 0.50 -40.47
C GLU A 132 -0.31 0.03 -40.20
N GLY A 133 0.49 -0.09 -41.27
CA GLY A 133 1.90 -0.48 -41.19
C GLY A 133 2.18 -1.97 -40.97
N LYS A 134 1.15 -2.81 -40.81
CA LYS A 134 1.31 -4.27 -40.70
C LYS A 134 1.08 -4.96 -42.05
N PRO A 135 1.90 -5.95 -42.42
CA PRO A 135 1.63 -6.78 -43.59
C PRO A 135 0.42 -7.66 -43.32
N LEU A 136 -0.57 -7.62 -44.22
CA LEU A 136 -1.78 -8.43 -44.15
C LEU A 136 -1.78 -9.46 -45.28
N THR A 137 -2.21 -10.68 -44.98
CA THR A 137 -2.42 -11.74 -45.96
C THR A 137 -3.89 -11.80 -46.34
N ALA A 138 -4.23 -12.50 -47.42
CA ALA A 138 -5.63 -12.74 -47.82
C ALA A 138 -6.47 -13.36 -46.68
N ASP A 139 -5.88 -14.25 -45.90
CA ASP A 139 -6.55 -14.88 -44.74
C ASP A 139 -6.89 -13.84 -43.68
N HIS A 140 -5.98 -12.90 -43.38
CA HIS A 140 -6.25 -11.82 -42.44
C HIS A 140 -7.40 -10.91 -42.91
N TYR A 141 -7.49 -10.61 -44.22
CA TYR A 141 -8.60 -9.81 -44.75
C TYR A 141 -9.94 -10.52 -44.60
N ARG A 142 -10.00 -11.84 -44.82
CA ARG A 142 -11.22 -12.62 -44.59
C ARG A 142 -11.64 -12.59 -43.12
N ASP A 143 -10.70 -12.79 -42.20
CA ASP A 143 -11.01 -12.77 -40.77
C ASP A 143 -11.49 -11.38 -40.31
N LEU A 144 -10.90 -10.31 -40.86
CA LEU A 144 -11.27 -8.93 -40.54
C LEU A 144 -12.62 -8.49 -41.12
N LEU A 145 -13.13 -9.16 -42.16
CA LEU A 145 -14.50 -8.95 -42.64
C LEU A 145 -15.54 -9.46 -41.64
N GLU A 146 -15.23 -10.53 -40.89
CA GLU A 146 -16.14 -11.17 -39.95
C GLU A 146 -16.03 -10.63 -38.52
N VAL A 147 -14.83 -10.20 -38.11
CA VAL A 147 -14.52 -9.80 -36.74
C VAL A 147 -14.21 -8.31 -36.65
N PHE A 148 -15.07 -7.55 -35.98
CA PHE A 148 -14.89 -6.11 -35.77
C PHE A 148 -15.15 -5.71 -34.31
N THR A 149 -14.44 -4.67 -33.88
CA THR A 149 -14.62 -4.03 -32.57
C THR A 149 -15.09 -2.59 -32.78
N GLY A 150 -16.25 -2.23 -32.22
CA GLY A 150 -16.84 -0.89 -32.36
C GLY A 150 -17.90 -0.81 -33.47
N ASP A 151 -17.93 0.31 -34.18
CA ASP A 151 -18.89 0.56 -35.27
C ASP A 151 -18.57 -0.32 -36.49
N PRO A 152 -19.48 -1.24 -36.89
CA PRO A 152 -19.26 -2.15 -38.01
C PRO A 152 -19.01 -1.41 -39.33
N LEU A 153 -19.73 -0.33 -39.62
CA LEU A 153 -19.67 0.36 -40.91
C LEU A 153 -18.34 1.09 -41.07
N GLN A 154 -17.91 1.79 -40.02
CA GLN A 154 -16.60 2.44 -40.01
C GLN A 154 -15.45 1.43 -40.05
N HIS A 155 -15.60 0.26 -39.43
CA HIS A 155 -14.60 -0.80 -39.52
C HIS A 155 -14.45 -1.29 -40.96
N LEU A 156 -15.56 -1.57 -41.65
CA LEU A 156 -15.54 -1.97 -43.06
C LEU A 156 -14.96 -0.88 -43.96
N ALA A 157 -15.26 0.39 -43.70
CA ALA A 157 -14.63 1.51 -44.40
C ALA A 157 -13.11 1.57 -44.17
N ARG A 158 -12.64 1.43 -42.92
CA ARG A 158 -11.20 1.39 -42.62
C ARG A 158 -10.51 0.18 -43.25
N LEU A 159 -11.21 -0.95 -43.38
CA LEU A 159 -10.69 -2.17 -44.01
C LEU A 159 -10.59 -1.99 -45.52
N ALA A 160 -11.61 -1.43 -46.16
CA ALA A 160 -11.58 -1.07 -47.57
C ALA A 160 -10.44 -0.08 -47.87
N TRP A 161 -10.27 0.95 -47.04
CA TRP A 161 -9.11 1.85 -47.15
C TRP A 161 -7.79 1.07 -47.06
N ARG A 162 -7.63 0.19 -46.06
CA ARG A 162 -6.41 -0.62 -45.90
C ARG A 162 -6.10 -1.48 -47.12
N ALA A 163 -7.12 -2.14 -47.68
CA ALA A 163 -7.00 -2.98 -48.87
C ALA A 163 -6.65 -2.18 -50.13
N LEU A 164 -7.14 -0.95 -50.26
CA LEU A 164 -6.82 -0.06 -51.38
C LEU A 164 -5.38 0.49 -51.37
N ILE A 165 -4.76 0.56 -50.19
CA ILE A 165 -3.36 0.95 -50.04
C ILE A 165 -2.44 -0.11 -50.65
N ASP A 166 -2.78 -1.39 -50.51
CA ASP A 166 -1.97 -2.45 -51.10
C ASP A 166 -2.07 -2.41 -52.63
N ASP A 167 -0.94 -2.63 -53.31
CA ASP A 167 -0.86 -2.57 -54.79
C ASP A 167 -1.27 -3.89 -55.47
N ASP A 168 -1.57 -4.94 -54.70
CA ASP A 168 -2.07 -6.21 -55.22
C ASP A 168 -3.55 -6.08 -55.62
N GLU A 169 -3.84 -6.31 -56.89
CA GLU A 169 -5.19 -6.27 -57.45
C GLU A 169 -6.13 -7.27 -56.79
N LYS A 170 -5.62 -8.42 -56.34
CA LYS A 170 -6.42 -9.42 -55.59
C LYS A 170 -6.89 -8.88 -54.24
N LEU A 171 -6.13 -7.98 -53.63
CA LEU A 171 -6.53 -7.38 -52.35
C LEU A 171 -7.62 -6.33 -52.54
N ARG A 172 -7.75 -5.76 -53.75
CA ARG A 172 -8.86 -4.86 -54.08
C ARG A 172 -10.21 -5.56 -54.03
N GLU A 173 -10.27 -6.86 -54.32
CA GLU A 173 -11.50 -7.64 -54.18
C GLU A 173 -12.01 -7.62 -52.73
N TYR A 174 -11.10 -7.61 -51.74
CA TYR A 174 -11.48 -7.46 -50.33
C TYR A 174 -11.97 -6.06 -49.98
N ALA A 175 -11.46 -5.03 -50.66
CA ALA A 175 -11.99 -3.66 -50.49
C ALA A 175 -13.43 -3.58 -50.99
N LEU A 176 -13.72 -4.15 -52.16
CA LEU A 176 -15.07 -4.20 -52.72
C LEU A 176 -15.98 -5.06 -51.85
N ALA A 177 -15.53 -6.24 -51.42
CA ALA A 177 -16.30 -7.10 -50.53
C ALA A 177 -16.64 -6.43 -49.19
N ALA A 178 -15.71 -5.63 -48.62
CA ALA A 178 -15.97 -4.85 -47.42
C ALA A 178 -17.04 -3.76 -47.67
N ILE A 179 -17.00 -3.11 -48.83
CA ILE A 179 -17.99 -2.10 -49.23
C ILE A 179 -19.36 -2.76 -49.41
N ASP A 180 -19.43 -3.84 -50.18
CA ASP A 180 -20.65 -4.60 -50.45
C ASP A 180 -21.31 -5.07 -49.14
N LEU A 181 -20.52 -5.64 -48.23
CA LEU A 181 -21.02 -6.09 -46.91
C LEU A 181 -21.55 -4.93 -46.07
N GLY A 182 -20.93 -3.75 -46.17
CA GLY A 182 -21.37 -2.54 -45.47
C GLY A 182 -22.69 -2.00 -46.03
N VAL A 183 -22.83 -1.97 -47.36
CA VAL A 183 -24.08 -1.58 -48.03
C VAL A 183 -25.19 -2.57 -47.73
N GLU A 184 -24.91 -3.88 -47.76
CA GLU A 184 -25.88 -4.90 -47.34
C GLU A 184 -26.34 -4.69 -45.89
N ALA A 185 -25.45 -4.23 -45.00
CA ALA A 185 -25.81 -3.92 -43.63
C ALA A 185 -26.67 -2.64 -43.50
N LEU A 186 -26.51 -1.67 -44.40
CA LEU A 186 -27.33 -0.45 -44.49
C LEU A 186 -28.72 -0.75 -45.09
N ASP A 187 -28.76 -1.56 -46.16
CA ASP A 187 -29.96 -1.97 -46.87
C ASP A 187 -30.76 -3.04 -46.14
N ALA A 188 -30.12 -3.74 -45.19
CA ALA A 188 -30.82 -4.66 -44.33
C ALA A 188 -31.97 -3.88 -43.68
N PRO A 189 -33.24 -4.24 -43.96
CA PRO A 189 -34.37 -3.54 -43.35
C PRO A 189 -34.11 -3.56 -41.86
N ALA A 190 -34.40 -2.45 -41.16
CA ALA A 190 -34.37 -2.31 -39.71
C ALA A 190 -35.31 -3.34 -39.05
N ARG A 191 -34.95 -4.61 -39.23
CA ARG A 191 -35.35 -5.76 -38.48
C ARG A 191 -34.73 -5.42 -37.16
N THR A 192 -35.55 -4.82 -36.31
CA THR A 192 -35.70 -5.36 -34.96
C THR A 192 -35.37 -6.84 -35.04
N GLN A 193 -34.13 -7.17 -34.69
CA GLN A 193 -33.68 -8.53 -34.60
C GLN A 193 -34.43 -9.11 -33.40
N LYS A 194 -35.71 -9.45 -33.60
CA LYS A 194 -36.18 -10.71 -33.05
C LYS A 194 -35.34 -11.74 -33.78
N PRO A 195 -34.47 -12.48 -33.08
CA PRO A 195 -33.61 -13.44 -33.75
C PRO A 195 -34.53 -14.41 -34.47
N ARG A 196 -34.53 -14.38 -35.81
CA ARG A 196 -34.87 -15.57 -36.58
C ARG A 196 -33.91 -16.61 -36.05
N LYS A 197 -34.40 -17.60 -35.30
CA LYS A 197 -33.61 -18.79 -35.00
C LYS A 197 -33.11 -19.26 -36.37
N PRO A 198 -31.80 -19.15 -36.66
CA PRO A 198 -31.26 -20.06 -37.64
C PRO A 198 -31.65 -21.44 -37.13
N GLN A 199 -32.02 -22.38 -37.98
CA GLN A 199 -31.77 -23.77 -37.60
C GLN A 199 -30.24 -23.87 -37.49
N LEU A 200 -29.76 -23.49 -36.31
CA LEU A 200 -28.40 -23.68 -35.85
C LEU A 200 -28.18 -25.17 -36.06
N SER A 201 -27.23 -25.52 -36.92
CA SER A 201 -26.73 -26.90 -36.97
C SER A 201 -26.43 -27.34 -35.53
N SER A 202 -26.51 -28.64 -35.24
CA SER A 202 -26.17 -29.20 -33.92
C SER A 202 -24.92 -28.54 -33.34
N ASP A 203 -23.94 -28.31 -34.20
CA ASP A 203 -22.64 -27.75 -33.88
C ASP A 203 -22.71 -26.33 -33.32
N VAL A 204 -23.56 -25.45 -33.88
CA VAL A 204 -23.71 -24.08 -33.34
C VAL A 204 -24.50 -24.07 -32.04
N GLN A 205 -25.41 -25.03 -31.82
CA GLN A 205 -26.09 -25.19 -30.52
C GLN A 205 -25.13 -25.71 -29.45
N GLU A 206 -24.25 -26.65 -29.80
CA GLU A 206 -23.20 -27.13 -28.94
C GLU A 206 -22.18 -26.04 -28.60
N LEU A 207 -21.78 -25.22 -29.59
CA LEU A 207 -20.91 -24.07 -29.35
C LEU A 207 -21.57 -23.03 -28.43
N ARG A 208 -22.88 -22.81 -28.55
CA ARG A 208 -23.63 -21.95 -27.61
C ARG A 208 -23.65 -22.52 -26.19
N LYS A 209 -23.85 -23.83 -26.04
CA LYS A 209 -23.76 -24.48 -24.72
C LYS A 209 -22.35 -24.36 -24.13
N LYS A 210 -21.31 -24.63 -24.92
CA LYS A 210 -19.91 -24.50 -24.51
C LYS A 210 -19.54 -23.07 -24.11
N THR A 211 -20.03 -22.07 -24.84
CA THR A 211 -19.80 -20.65 -24.50
C THR A 211 -20.57 -20.24 -23.25
N GLU A 212 -21.79 -20.72 -23.06
CA GLU A 212 -22.56 -20.47 -21.83
C GLU A 212 -21.94 -21.14 -20.60
N GLU A 213 -21.43 -22.37 -20.76
CA GLU A 213 -20.65 -23.09 -19.74
C GLU A 213 -19.34 -22.35 -19.43
N ALA A 214 -18.59 -21.93 -20.45
CA ALA A 214 -17.37 -21.15 -20.27
C ALA A 214 -17.64 -19.80 -19.58
N LEU A 215 -18.75 -19.13 -19.87
CA LEU A 215 -19.16 -17.91 -19.18
C LEU A 215 -19.52 -18.17 -17.72
N LYS A 216 -20.22 -19.26 -17.42
CA LYS A 216 -20.53 -19.66 -16.04
C LYS A 216 -19.27 -20.01 -15.25
N ASP A 217 -18.32 -20.70 -15.87
CA ASP A 217 -17.04 -21.03 -15.27
C ASP A 217 -16.19 -19.78 -15.06
N ALA A 218 -16.16 -18.86 -16.03
CA ALA A 218 -15.48 -17.57 -15.89
C ALA A 218 -16.09 -16.72 -14.75
N ASP A 219 -17.42 -16.71 -14.58
CA ASP A 219 -18.09 -16.02 -13.49
C ASP A 219 -17.77 -16.65 -12.12
N ARG A 220 -17.69 -17.98 -12.04
CA ARG A 220 -17.24 -18.66 -10.82
C ARG A 220 -15.79 -18.32 -10.50
N SER A 221 -14.89 -18.39 -11.48
CA SER A 221 -13.49 -18.00 -11.29
C SER A 221 -13.32 -16.52 -10.97
N ALA A 222 -14.18 -15.63 -11.46
CA ALA A 222 -14.19 -14.22 -11.06
C ALA A 222 -14.57 -14.08 -9.59
N LYS A 223 -15.65 -14.74 -9.14
CA LYS A 223 -16.07 -14.75 -7.74
C LYS A 223 -15.02 -15.34 -6.80
N GLU A 224 -14.35 -16.39 -7.22
CA GLU A 224 -13.23 -16.98 -6.47
C GLU A 224 -12.06 -16.00 -6.36
N ARG A 225 -11.69 -15.32 -7.45
CA ARG A 225 -10.63 -14.29 -7.41
C ARG A 225 -11.00 -13.13 -6.50
N ASP A 226 -12.24 -12.66 -6.55
CA ASP A 226 -12.71 -11.58 -5.69
C ASP A 226 -12.70 -12.00 -4.22
N SER A 227 -13.17 -13.21 -3.91
CA SER A 227 -13.08 -13.80 -2.56
C SER A 227 -11.63 -13.90 -2.07
N MET A 228 -10.70 -14.38 -2.91
CA MET A 228 -9.28 -14.45 -2.56
C MET A 228 -8.65 -13.06 -2.39
N ARG A 229 -9.10 -12.06 -3.16
CA ARG A 229 -8.66 -10.67 -3.01
C ARG A 229 -9.13 -10.08 -1.69
N ASP A 230 -10.37 -10.35 -1.29
CA ASP A 230 -10.92 -9.92 0.00
C ASP A 230 -10.21 -10.60 1.17
N GLN A 231 -9.96 -11.91 1.08
CA GLN A 231 -9.16 -12.64 2.07
C GLN A 231 -7.74 -12.07 2.19
N LEU A 232 -7.11 -11.71 1.08
CA LEU A 232 -5.78 -11.11 1.08
C LEU A 232 -5.77 -9.68 1.66
N ALA A 233 -6.84 -8.90 1.42
CA ALA A 233 -7.02 -7.60 2.05
C ALA A 233 -7.22 -7.72 3.57
N GLN A 234 -8.01 -8.70 4.01
CA GLN A 234 -8.21 -9.01 5.42
C GLN A 234 -6.90 -9.49 6.08
N ALA A 235 -6.17 -10.40 5.47
CA ALA A 235 -4.89 -10.88 6.01
C ALA A 235 -3.88 -9.72 6.15
N ARG A 236 -3.84 -8.79 5.20
CA ARG A 236 -2.99 -7.59 5.28
C ARG A 236 -3.40 -6.66 6.42
N SER A 237 -4.69 -6.47 6.66
CA SER A 237 -5.16 -5.64 7.78
C SER A 237 -4.84 -6.28 9.13
N GLU A 238 -5.00 -7.60 9.25
CA GLU A 238 -4.62 -8.37 10.45
C GLU A 238 -3.11 -8.32 10.71
N ILE A 239 -2.28 -8.44 9.68
CA ILE A 239 -0.81 -8.30 9.81
C ILE A 239 -0.47 -6.89 10.32
N SER A 240 -1.03 -5.85 9.71
CA SER A 240 -0.78 -4.47 10.16
C SER A 240 -1.23 -4.23 11.61
N ALA A 241 -2.36 -4.82 12.02
CA ALA A 241 -2.81 -4.76 13.41
C ALA A 241 -1.83 -5.47 14.35
N ARG A 242 -1.35 -6.67 13.98
CA ARG A 242 -0.36 -7.42 14.77
C ARG A 242 0.98 -6.68 14.85
N GLU A 243 1.43 -6.06 13.78
CA GLU A 243 2.67 -5.25 13.77
C GLU A 243 2.58 -4.06 14.73
N LYS A 244 1.43 -3.38 14.80
CA LYS A 244 1.18 -2.33 15.79
C LYS A 244 1.25 -2.88 17.21
N THR A 245 0.55 -3.97 17.50
CA THR A 245 0.61 -4.59 18.84
C THR A 245 2.02 -5.03 19.22
N LEU A 246 2.83 -5.50 18.26
CA LEU A 246 4.23 -5.85 18.51
C LEU A 246 5.11 -4.62 18.75
N ALA A 247 4.83 -3.49 18.11
CA ALA A 247 5.50 -2.24 18.40
C ALA A 247 5.18 -1.77 19.82
N ASP A 248 3.90 -1.77 20.20
CA ASP A 248 3.45 -1.36 21.53
C ASP A 248 4.10 -2.24 22.63
N VAL A 249 4.10 -3.56 22.46
CA VAL A 249 4.76 -4.50 23.40
C VAL A 249 6.28 -4.27 23.49
N ARG A 250 6.94 -3.90 22.38
CA ARG A 250 8.37 -3.59 22.41
C ARG A 250 8.66 -2.30 23.17
N ASP A 251 7.81 -1.29 23.01
CA ASP A 251 7.93 -0.03 23.73
C ASP A 251 7.68 -0.23 25.23
N GLU A 252 6.66 -1.00 25.61
CA GLU A 252 6.42 -1.43 27.00
C GLU A 252 7.61 -2.20 27.58
N LEU A 253 8.16 -3.17 26.85
CA LEU A 253 9.36 -3.90 27.28
C LEU A 253 10.56 -2.97 27.47
N GLY A 254 10.71 -1.96 26.60
CA GLY A 254 11.73 -0.92 26.73
C GLY A 254 11.57 -0.09 28.00
N GLN A 255 10.33 0.30 28.32
CA GLN A 255 10.01 1.04 29.54
C GLN A 255 10.31 0.20 30.80
N VAL A 256 9.83 -1.05 30.84
CA VAL A 256 10.06 -1.98 31.97
C VAL A 256 11.55 -2.23 32.17
N ARG A 257 12.34 -2.41 31.10
CA ARG A 257 13.80 -2.55 31.22
C ARG A 257 14.46 -1.28 31.78
N GLY A 258 13.98 -0.11 31.37
CA GLY A 258 14.43 1.17 31.91
C GLY A 258 14.14 1.30 33.40
N GLU A 259 12.92 0.95 33.83
CA GLU A 259 12.52 0.93 35.24
C GLU A 259 13.32 -0.07 36.05
N LEU A 260 13.52 -1.29 35.55
CA LEU A 260 14.35 -2.32 36.19
C LEU A 260 15.79 -1.82 36.40
N THR A 261 16.34 -1.13 35.41
CA THR A 261 17.70 -0.56 35.50
C THR A 261 17.77 0.53 36.57
N ARG A 262 16.76 1.42 36.65
CA ARG A 262 16.67 2.45 37.70
C ARG A 262 16.52 1.83 39.09
N ALA A 263 15.58 0.90 39.25
CA ALA A 263 15.35 0.20 40.52
C ALA A 263 16.61 -0.56 40.97
N SER A 264 17.31 -1.21 40.04
CA SER A 264 18.58 -1.91 40.33
C SER A 264 19.68 -0.94 40.76
N ALA A 265 19.78 0.24 40.14
CA ALA A 265 20.73 1.28 40.54
C ALA A 265 20.40 1.88 41.91
N GLU A 266 19.12 2.08 42.22
CA GLU A 266 18.65 2.53 43.54
C GLU A 266 18.95 1.49 44.62
N LEU A 267 18.69 0.21 44.33
CA LEU A 267 19.02 -0.90 45.24
C LEU A 267 20.53 -0.94 45.51
N ALA A 268 21.37 -0.88 44.47
CA ALA A 268 22.83 -0.85 44.63
C ALA A 268 23.29 0.35 45.48
N ARG A 269 22.69 1.54 45.27
CA ARG A 269 22.98 2.73 46.07
C ARG A 269 22.58 2.56 47.54
N LEU A 270 21.40 2.00 47.80
CA LEU A 270 20.92 1.75 49.16
C LEU A 270 21.76 0.69 49.88
N THR A 271 22.13 -0.38 49.19
CA THR A 271 23.02 -1.42 49.71
C THR A 271 24.39 -0.83 50.06
N ALA A 272 25.03 -0.10 49.14
CA ALA A 272 26.31 0.54 49.41
C ALA A 272 26.23 1.56 50.57
N ALA A 273 25.14 2.32 50.67
CA ALA A 273 24.91 3.22 51.80
C ALA A 273 24.70 2.48 53.13
N GLY A 274 23.98 1.34 53.10
CA GLY A 274 23.76 0.48 54.27
C GLY A 274 25.05 -0.17 54.76
N GLU A 275 25.82 -0.78 53.86
CA GLU A 275 27.13 -1.36 54.16
C GLU A 275 28.11 -0.31 54.68
N GLY A 276 28.16 0.88 54.07
CA GLY A 276 28.99 1.99 54.53
C GLY A 276 28.65 2.43 55.96
N ARG A 277 27.35 2.54 56.29
CA ARG A 277 26.90 2.85 57.66
C ARG A 277 27.29 1.74 58.64
N ALA A 278 27.01 0.49 58.31
CA ALA A 278 27.34 -0.66 59.17
C ALA A 278 28.85 -0.76 59.44
N LEU A 279 29.70 -0.56 58.41
CA LEU A 279 31.15 -0.53 58.58
C LEU A 279 31.62 0.66 59.42
N SER A 280 31.01 1.84 59.28
CA SER A 280 31.35 3.01 60.09
C SER A 280 31.00 2.80 61.56
N GLU A 281 29.86 2.17 61.85
CA GLU A 281 29.42 1.84 63.20
C GLU A 281 30.30 0.76 63.82
N ALA A 282 30.65 -0.28 63.07
CA ALA A 282 31.58 -1.31 63.52
C ALA A 282 32.96 -0.73 63.91
N ARG A 283 33.48 0.23 63.14
CA ARG A 283 34.72 0.94 63.49
C ARG A 283 34.57 1.75 64.77
N ARG A 284 33.48 2.52 64.89
CA ARG A 284 33.20 3.31 66.10
C ARG A 284 33.14 2.44 67.35
N LEU A 285 32.41 1.32 67.28
CA LEU A 285 32.30 0.35 68.37
C LEU A 285 33.64 -0.31 68.68
N SER A 286 34.48 -0.60 67.67
CA SER A 286 35.83 -1.13 67.88
C SER A 286 36.74 -0.13 68.61
N ASP A 287 36.69 1.16 68.24
CA ASP A 287 37.48 2.21 68.88
C ASP A 287 37.00 2.46 70.32
N GLU A 288 35.68 2.46 70.54
CA GLU A 288 35.07 2.52 71.87
C GLU A 288 35.54 1.35 72.75
N ASN A 289 35.53 0.12 72.22
CA ASN A 289 35.96 -1.07 72.92
C ASN A 289 37.46 -1.05 73.25
N ARG A 290 38.30 -0.54 72.35
CA ARG A 290 39.73 -0.31 72.61
C ARG A 290 39.94 0.70 73.74
N SER A 291 39.25 1.84 73.69
CA SER A 291 39.33 2.85 74.76
C SER A 291 38.86 2.28 76.11
N LEU A 292 37.77 1.50 76.12
CA LEU A 292 37.29 0.84 77.33
C LEU A 292 38.30 -0.20 77.84
N SER A 293 38.92 -0.97 76.96
CA SER A 293 39.97 -1.94 77.32
C SER A 293 41.21 -1.25 77.90
N GLU A 294 41.62 -0.12 77.34
CA GLU A 294 42.73 0.70 77.86
C GLU A 294 42.39 1.28 79.24
N LYS A 295 41.16 1.78 79.44
CA LYS A 295 40.68 2.23 80.76
C LYS A 295 40.62 1.10 81.78
N LEU A 296 40.15 -0.08 81.38
CA LEU A 296 40.13 -1.26 82.25
C LEU A 296 41.54 -1.71 82.63
N ARG A 297 42.48 -1.62 81.70
CA ARG A 297 43.89 -1.90 81.96
C ARG A 297 44.48 -0.90 82.94
N ALA A 298 44.29 0.41 82.72
CA ALA A 298 44.75 1.45 83.63
C ALA A 298 44.15 1.28 85.03
N ALA A 299 42.84 1.03 85.13
CA ALA A 299 42.18 0.76 86.40
C ALA A 299 42.67 -0.54 87.08
N ALA A 300 43.07 -1.55 86.30
CA ALA A 300 43.66 -2.77 86.83
C ALA A 300 45.10 -2.52 87.34
N GLU A 301 45.90 -1.75 86.60
CA GLU A 301 47.23 -1.30 87.01
C GLU A 301 47.15 -0.47 88.31
N GLU A 302 46.25 0.52 88.38
CA GLU A 302 45.97 1.31 89.59
C GLU A 302 45.55 0.41 90.77
N ARG A 303 44.67 -0.58 90.53
CA ARG A 303 44.24 -1.53 91.58
C ARG A 303 45.41 -2.38 92.07
N ASP A 304 46.28 -2.82 91.17
CA ASP A 304 47.41 -3.67 91.51
C ASP A 304 48.49 -2.88 92.25
N GLU A 305 48.73 -1.61 91.87
CA GLU A 305 49.55 -0.65 92.63
C GLU A 305 48.99 -0.46 94.05
N LEU A 306 47.70 -0.16 94.20
CA LEU A 306 47.05 -0.04 95.51
C LEU A 306 47.13 -1.33 96.34
N ARG A 307 47.05 -2.50 95.70
CA ARG A 307 47.25 -3.79 96.37
C ARG A 307 48.68 -3.96 96.85
N ASP A 308 49.66 -3.57 96.07
CA ASP A 308 51.07 -3.67 96.44
C ASP A 308 51.44 -2.65 97.52
N GLU A 309 50.87 -1.44 97.49
CA GLU A 309 50.91 -0.47 98.59
C GLU A 309 50.32 -1.08 99.86
N LEU A 310 49.14 -1.70 99.79
CA LEU A 310 48.49 -2.35 100.93
C LEU A 310 49.32 -3.51 101.50
N LYS A 311 49.93 -4.35 100.64
CA LYS A 311 50.88 -5.40 101.06
C LYS A 311 52.13 -4.81 101.72
N SER A 312 52.66 -3.70 101.19
CA SER A 312 53.83 -3.04 101.74
C SER A 312 53.53 -2.37 103.09
N ALA A 313 52.31 -1.84 103.28
CA ALA A 313 51.81 -1.34 104.55
C ALA A 313 51.52 -2.47 105.56
N GLN A 314 51.19 -3.67 105.08
CA GLN A 314 51.01 -4.88 105.89
C GLN A 314 52.31 -5.67 106.17
N ARG A 315 53.48 -5.11 105.84
CA ARG A 315 54.77 -5.78 106.10
C ARG A 315 54.98 -5.94 107.62
N PRO A 316 55.22 -7.15 108.13
CA PRO A 316 55.11 -7.43 109.56
C PRO A 316 56.32 -6.93 110.37
N ALA A 317 56.05 -6.31 111.53
CA ALA A 317 56.96 -6.35 112.69
C ALA A 317 57.04 -7.80 113.22
N PRO A 318 58.15 -8.23 113.87
CA PRO A 318 58.41 -9.65 114.14
C PRO A 318 57.34 -10.28 115.05
N ALA A 319 57.09 -11.56 114.76
CA ALA A 319 55.93 -12.35 115.16
C ALA A 319 55.77 -12.61 116.68
N ALA A 320 54.51 -12.77 117.09
CA ALA A 320 54.06 -13.63 118.19
C ALA A 320 52.58 -14.05 117.94
N PRO A 321 52.08 -15.13 118.57
CA PRO A 321 51.72 -16.41 117.94
C PRO A 321 50.26 -16.53 117.48
N GLN A 322 50.03 -17.56 116.67
CA GLN A 322 48.73 -17.99 116.11
C GLN A 322 47.64 -18.22 117.19
N PRO A 323 46.37 -18.07 116.79
CA PRO A 323 45.33 -19.00 117.22
C PRO A 323 44.56 -19.62 116.04
N VAL A 324 44.49 -20.95 116.10
CA VAL A 324 43.36 -21.88 115.93
C VAL A 324 42.26 -21.54 114.91
N ALA A 325 42.02 -22.54 114.06
CA ALA A 325 40.99 -22.67 113.04
C ALA A 325 39.54 -22.43 113.51
N VAL A 326 38.74 -21.90 112.59
CA VAL A 326 37.29 -22.14 112.51
C VAL A 326 36.98 -22.42 111.04
N GLU A 327 36.64 -23.67 110.74
CA GLU A 327 35.84 -24.04 109.57
C GLU A 327 34.44 -23.45 109.75
N GLU A 328 33.93 -22.73 108.76
CA GLU A 328 32.48 -22.59 108.55
C GLU A 328 32.21 -22.38 107.06
N ASP A 329 31.75 -23.49 106.47
CA ASP A 329 30.74 -23.65 105.43
C ASP A 329 30.72 -22.73 104.19
N LEU A 330 31.27 -23.30 103.12
CA LEU A 330 30.74 -23.14 101.77
C LEU A 330 29.33 -23.76 101.68
N PRO A 331 28.30 -23.06 101.22
CA PRO A 331 27.10 -23.74 100.75
C PRO A 331 27.36 -24.41 99.39
N SER A 332 27.16 -25.72 99.40
CA SER A 332 27.21 -26.67 98.29
C SER A 332 26.26 -26.32 97.15
N ALA A 333 26.66 -26.74 95.95
CA ALA A 333 25.80 -26.89 94.79
C ALA A 333 24.71 -27.94 95.04
N GLU A 334 23.64 -27.81 94.26
CA GLU A 334 22.44 -28.66 94.16
C GLU A 334 21.23 -28.15 94.96
N GLU A 335 20.39 -27.33 94.31
CA GLU A 335 18.99 -27.68 94.04
C GLU A 335 18.32 -26.62 93.14
N ALA A 336 18.01 -27.05 91.91
CA ALA A 336 17.06 -26.50 90.95
C ALA A 336 17.17 -24.99 90.59
N ALA A 337 17.98 -24.71 89.56
CA ALA A 337 17.68 -23.62 88.63
C ALA A 337 16.26 -23.84 88.08
N THR A 338 15.29 -23.13 88.64
CA THR A 338 13.94 -23.04 88.06
C THR A 338 14.09 -22.27 86.76
N PHE A 339 14.27 -22.99 85.65
CA PHE A 339 14.14 -22.42 84.32
C PHE A 339 12.74 -21.80 84.24
N LEU A 340 12.68 -20.47 84.28
CA LEU A 340 11.47 -19.72 83.97
C LEU A 340 11.11 -20.03 82.52
N ILE A 341 10.13 -20.90 82.32
CA ILE A 341 9.48 -21.06 81.02
C ILE A 341 8.78 -19.72 80.75
N PRO A 342 9.16 -18.98 79.69
CA PRO A 342 8.47 -17.73 79.38
C PRO A 342 7.03 -18.07 79.01
N ILE A 343 6.07 -17.48 79.73
CA ILE A 343 4.67 -17.54 79.35
C ILE A 343 4.48 -16.56 78.21
N PHE A 344 4.45 -17.07 76.98
CA PHE A 344 4.20 -16.25 75.79
C PHE A 344 2.71 -15.89 75.74
N THR A 345 2.42 -14.58 75.63
CA THR A 345 1.05 -14.08 75.49
C THR A 345 0.52 -14.36 74.09
N ARG A 346 -0.80 -14.30 73.92
CA ARG A 346 -1.47 -14.52 72.63
C ARG A 346 -0.95 -13.58 71.53
N GLU A 347 -0.59 -12.37 71.94
CA GLU A 347 0.01 -11.32 71.09
C GLU A 347 1.38 -11.73 70.51
N PHE A 348 2.18 -12.52 71.24
CA PHE A 348 3.46 -13.03 70.76
C PHE A 348 3.27 -14.02 69.59
N TYR A 349 2.27 -14.89 69.68
CA TYR A 349 1.96 -15.83 68.60
C TYR A 349 1.38 -15.14 67.37
N ASP A 350 0.57 -14.09 67.56
CA ASP A 350 0.05 -13.27 66.46
C ASP A 350 1.19 -12.53 65.71
N SER A 351 2.22 -12.09 66.44
CA SER A 351 3.42 -11.48 65.84
C SER A 351 4.14 -12.43 64.88
N ILE A 352 4.33 -13.70 65.27
CA ILE A 352 5.00 -14.70 64.44
C ILE A 352 4.14 -15.05 63.21
N GLN A 353 2.83 -15.20 63.36
CA GLN A 353 1.93 -15.48 62.23
C GLN A 353 1.84 -14.31 61.23
N SER A 354 2.03 -13.06 61.69
CA SER A 354 2.05 -11.90 60.80
C SER A 354 3.27 -11.85 59.87
N TRP A 355 4.39 -12.48 60.28
CA TRP A 355 5.60 -12.60 59.47
C TRP A 355 5.42 -13.62 58.34
N ASP A 356 4.70 -14.71 58.58
CA ASP A 356 4.47 -15.78 57.60
C ASP A 356 3.49 -15.39 56.47
N ARG A 357 2.81 -14.25 56.59
CA ARG A 357 1.92 -13.68 55.54
C ARG A 357 2.57 -12.60 54.69
N ARG A 358 3.83 -12.24 54.96
CA ARG A 358 4.59 -11.23 54.21
C ARG A 358 5.68 -11.81 53.30
N MET A 359 5.86 -13.13 53.31
CA MET A 359 6.56 -13.91 52.27
C MET A 359 5.51 -14.61 51.42
#